data_AF-A0A0R3W1G4-F1
#
_entry.id   AF-A0A0R3W1G4-F1
#
_cell.length_a   1.000
_cell.length_b   1.000
_cell.length_c   1.000
_cell.angle_alpha   90.00
_cell.angle_beta   90.00
_cell.angle_gamma   90.00
#
_symmetry.space_group_name_H-M   'P 1'
#
loop_
_entity.id
_entity.type
_entity.pdbx_description
1 polymer ?
#
loop_
_entity_poly.entity_id
_entity_poly.type
_entity_poly.pdbx_seq_one_letter_code
_entity_poly.pdbx_strand_id
1 'polypeptide(L)'
;MAKSSKGSKKEKGSKGKAKGSKDAAKSKSKGSGKKVVEEALPVDVAVQTCPNNICYLCCFQLRDAATIQSHVLLLSHAPQNFGNTDLSHLCRLCHERVSLKWGPTHKCCSLKTSFINRNTSVPALKGGAPFQCLFCRGRALKSRSDLVVHLLAFHRPDRPRGQCGLCDFHFDEPPPPPPNTKISPPPPNADVETMKQYRMALRDAELSDLLKLESAELKVGEIKLEKHCATEHSPVYRIVSREAVQEYTHLREPYTCFLCRRTYKNNWDFHAHVLCRHGLKSELRGLFLTCAMCGEASTSEEGFDKHVHTRHALGPQCLADYWTKNELLQEYVCCATTCATCWEIYKEDYELQAHILVAHTAPRFLQCGWCNMDFSSGFAPLDGFLVFLNHEHNHARDLHAVALELHMTAEAIPPALPDDLSKEAVKAALKALGGGGGDEEANSGKSKSKDKSKSKDSKVKASKSKKNDSSKGGKSKGSKKKK
;
A
#
# COMPACT_ATOMS: atom_id res chain seq x y z
N MET A 1 2.20 13.07 67.24
CA MET A 1 1.25 12.77 68.35
C MET A 1 0.91 11.28 68.31
N ALA A 2 0.40 10.68 69.39
CA ALA A 2 0.41 9.21 69.57
C ALA A 2 -0.83 8.62 70.26
N LYS A 3 -0.99 7.27 70.10
CA LYS A 3 -1.97 6.27 70.63
C LYS A 3 -2.62 5.54 69.43
N SER A 4 -2.59 4.21 69.23
CA SER A 4 -2.54 3.00 70.10
C SER A 4 -3.85 2.74 70.86
N SER A 5 -4.44 1.53 70.94
CA SER A 5 -4.10 0.16 70.43
C SER A 5 -5.35 -0.77 70.52
N LYS A 6 -5.54 -1.87 69.78
CA LYS A 6 -5.15 -3.32 69.96
C LYS A 6 -5.95 -4.15 68.92
N GLY A 7 -5.84 -5.48 68.68
CA GLY A 7 -5.01 -6.62 69.13
C GLY A 7 -5.57 -7.93 68.51
N SER A 8 -4.78 -8.88 67.98
CA SER A 8 -4.25 -10.13 68.60
C SER A 8 -5.28 -11.10 69.22
N LYS A 9 -5.27 -12.45 69.07
CA LYS A 9 -4.38 -13.48 68.40
C LYS A 9 -5.14 -14.85 68.42
N LYS A 10 -4.98 -15.81 67.47
CA LYS A 10 -4.11 -17.04 67.44
C LYS A 10 -4.54 -17.91 66.22
N GLU A 11 -3.70 -18.62 65.46
CA GLU A 11 -3.05 -19.96 65.70
C GLU A 11 -4.03 -21.13 66.02
N LYS A 12 -3.90 -22.39 65.56
CA LYS A 12 -2.87 -23.16 64.80
C LYS A 12 -3.46 -24.52 64.29
N GLY A 13 -2.83 -25.23 63.33
CA GLY A 13 -3.11 -26.68 63.06
C GLY A 13 -2.81 -27.17 61.62
N SER A 14 -2.28 -28.40 61.44
CA SER A 14 -1.86 -28.93 60.11
C SER A 14 -1.76 -30.47 60.04
N LYS A 15 -2.01 -31.08 58.84
CA LYS A 15 -1.36 -32.28 58.20
C LYS A 15 -2.33 -33.29 57.52
N GLY A 16 -1.81 -34.01 56.49
CA GLY A 16 -2.35 -35.26 55.90
C GLY A 16 -3.36 -35.07 54.74
N LYS A 17 -3.21 -35.50 53.48
CA LYS A 17 -2.24 -36.29 52.66
C LYS A 17 -2.61 -37.77 52.31
N ALA A 18 -3.23 -37.95 51.12
CA ALA A 18 -2.93 -38.92 50.03
C ALA A 18 -3.73 -40.26 49.84
N LYS A 19 -3.87 -40.62 48.53
CA LYS A 19 -4.39 -41.87 47.90
C LYS A 19 -5.91 -42.12 48.07
N GLY A 20 -6.64 -42.84 47.20
CA GLY A 20 -6.35 -43.49 45.89
C GLY A 20 -7.23 -44.76 45.70
N SER A 21 -7.47 -45.34 44.51
CA SER A 21 -7.21 -44.94 43.10
C SER A 21 -7.70 -46.04 42.11
N LYS A 22 -8.09 -45.67 40.86
CA LYS A 22 -8.56 -46.49 39.70
C LYS A 22 -10.07 -46.83 39.64
N ASP A 23 -10.61 -46.87 38.42
CA ASP A 23 -11.24 -48.10 37.88
C ASP A 23 -11.24 -48.11 36.32
N ALA A 24 -11.40 -49.27 35.68
CA ALA A 24 -11.36 -49.42 34.20
C ALA A 24 -12.03 -50.71 33.67
N ALA A 25 -12.35 -50.72 32.36
CA ALA A 25 -13.05 -51.79 31.60
C ALA A 25 -14.56 -51.93 31.97
N LYS A 26 -15.47 -52.27 31.03
CA LYS A 26 -15.42 -53.45 30.16
C LYS A 26 -16.13 -53.25 28.80
N SER A 27 -15.71 -54.04 27.82
CA SER A 27 -16.16 -54.03 26.42
C SER A 27 -17.50 -54.72 26.17
N LYS A 28 -18.17 -54.34 25.06
CA LYS A 28 -18.99 -55.24 24.25
C LYS A 28 -18.81 -54.92 22.76
N SER A 29 -18.42 -55.92 21.98
CA SER A 29 -18.31 -55.87 20.53
C SER A 29 -19.55 -56.46 19.85
N LYS A 30 -19.93 -55.90 18.71
CA LYS A 30 -20.72 -56.57 17.66
C LYS A 30 -20.35 -55.94 16.33
N GLY A 31 -19.85 -56.76 15.40
CA GLY A 31 -19.54 -56.32 14.05
C GLY A 31 -20.62 -56.75 13.06
N SER A 32 -20.82 -55.91 12.04
CA SER A 32 -21.54 -56.24 10.80
C SER A 32 -20.89 -55.43 9.68
N GLY A 33 -20.19 -56.09 8.77
CA GLY A 33 -19.40 -55.39 7.75
C GLY A 33 -20.27 -54.81 6.63
N LYS A 34 -19.89 -53.65 6.12
CA LYS A 34 -20.32 -53.14 4.81
C LYS A 34 -19.17 -52.39 4.15
N LYS A 35 -19.20 -52.33 2.81
CA LYS A 35 -18.10 -51.93 1.92
C LYS A 35 -17.26 -50.74 2.41
N VAL A 36 -15.94 -50.87 2.25
CA VAL A 36 -15.05 -49.72 2.11
C VAL A 36 -15.53 -48.87 0.93
N VAL A 37 -15.83 -47.61 1.21
CA VAL A 37 -15.66 -46.50 0.28
C VAL A 37 -14.47 -45.73 0.83
N GLU A 38 -13.47 -45.46 -0.01
CA GLU A 38 -12.33 -44.63 0.37
C GLU A 38 -12.76 -43.16 0.29
N GLU A 39 -13.63 -42.79 1.25
CA GLU A 39 -14.11 -41.43 1.43
C GLU A 39 -12.93 -40.61 1.97
N ALA A 40 -12.27 -39.90 1.05
CA ALA A 40 -11.12 -39.07 1.37
C ALA A 40 -11.52 -38.10 2.48
N LEU A 41 -10.92 -38.27 3.66
CA LEU A 41 -11.11 -37.36 4.78
C LEU A 41 -10.86 -35.94 4.27
N PRO A 42 -11.74 -34.97 4.55
CA PRO A 42 -11.48 -33.58 4.22
C PRO A 42 -10.09 -33.23 4.76
N VAL A 43 -9.18 -32.87 3.86
CA VAL A 43 -7.92 -32.25 4.29
C VAL A 43 -8.33 -31.01 5.06
N ASP A 44 -8.07 -31.01 6.36
CA ASP A 44 -8.36 -29.89 7.22
C ASP A 44 -7.40 -28.77 6.81
N VAL A 45 -7.83 -27.97 5.83
CA VAL A 45 -7.06 -26.85 5.27
C VAL A 45 -6.94 -25.85 6.39
N ALA A 46 -5.84 -25.97 7.13
CA ALA A 46 -5.61 -25.29 8.40
C ALA A 46 -5.87 -23.78 8.22
N VAL A 47 -7.03 -23.32 8.68
CA VAL A 47 -7.49 -21.96 8.40
C VAL A 47 -6.63 -21.02 9.23
N GLN A 48 -5.60 -20.47 8.59
CA GLN A 48 -4.55 -19.67 9.22
C GLN A 48 -5.09 -18.29 9.60
N THR A 49 -5.89 -18.29 10.65
CA THR A 49 -6.73 -17.19 11.14
C THR A 49 -5.96 -16.15 11.96
N CYS A 50 -4.69 -16.41 12.24
CA CYS A 50 -3.79 -15.52 12.98
C CYS A 50 -2.53 -15.27 12.15
N PRO A 51 -2.08 -14.01 11.97
CA PRO A 51 -0.77 -13.74 11.42
C PRO A 51 0.33 -14.24 12.35
N ASN A 52 1.43 -14.72 11.78
CA ASN A 52 2.48 -15.37 12.55
C ASN A 52 3.42 -14.33 13.16
N ASN A 53 3.58 -14.38 14.48
CA ASN A 53 4.55 -13.55 15.19
C ASN A 53 6.00 -14.08 15.03
N ILE A 54 6.42 -14.42 13.81
CA ILE A 54 7.74 -14.97 13.50
C ILE A 54 8.48 -14.14 12.45
N CYS A 55 9.80 -14.01 12.59
CA CYS A 55 10.64 -13.48 11.52
C CYS A 55 11.21 -14.62 10.68
N TYR A 56 10.82 -14.71 9.39
CA TYR A 56 11.24 -15.79 8.49
C TYR A 56 12.75 -15.78 8.15
N LEU A 57 13.46 -14.67 8.44
CA LEU A 57 14.90 -14.54 8.18
C LEU A 57 15.77 -15.18 9.27
N CYS A 58 15.29 -15.28 10.52
CA CYS A 58 16.01 -15.89 11.64
C CYS A 58 15.17 -16.91 12.44
N CYS A 59 13.99 -17.27 11.94
CA CYS A 59 13.00 -18.17 12.56
C CYS A 59 12.67 -17.84 14.03
N PHE A 60 12.83 -16.57 14.44
CA PHE A 60 12.68 -16.15 15.83
C PHE A 60 11.26 -15.63 16.08
N GLN A 61 10.62 -16.11 17.15
CA GLN A 61 9.27 -15.67 17.54
C GLN A 61 9.33 -14.35 18.31
N LEU A 62 8.61 -13.34 17.82
CA LEU A 62 8.50 -12.00 18.40
C LEU A 62 7.15 -11.86 19.14
N ARG A 63 6.92 -10.69 19.75
CA ARG A 63 5.69 -10.44 20.55
C ARG A 63 4.46 -10.16 19.68
N ASP A 64 4.66 -9.32 18.68
CA ASP A 64 3.61 -8.71 17.86
C ASP A 64 4.21 -8.28 16.51
N ALA A 65 3.35 -8.09 15.51
CA ALA A 65 3.78 -7.75 14.16
C ALA A 65 4.48 -6.38 14.04
N ALA A 66 4.18 -5.41 14.91
CA ALA A 66 4.93 -4.15 14.98
C ALA A 66 6.39 -4.38 15.42
N THR A 67 6.61 -5.34 16.32
CA THR A 67 7.95 -5.80 16.72
C THR A 67 8.64 -6.55 15.57
N ILE A 68 7.93 -7.35 14.77
CA ILE A 68 8.49 -7.95 13.54
C ILE A 68 8.95 -6.88 12.55
N GLN A 69 8.08 -5.92 12.18
CA GLN A 69 8.45 -4.84 11.26
C GLN A 69 9.66 -4.05 11.76
N SER A 70 9.70 -3.75 13.06
CA SER A 70 10.81 -3.07 13.72
C SER A 70 12.11 -3.88 13.64
N HIS A 71 12.04 -5.19 13.94
CA HIS A 71 13.16 -6.14 13.88
C HIS A 71 13.72 -6.28 12.47
N VAL A 72 12.89 -6.55 11.46
CA VAL A 72 13.32 -6.70 10.06
C VAL A 72 13.94 -5.40 9.51
N LEU A 73 13.32 -4.25 9.81
CA LEU A 73 13.80 -2.94 9.38
C LEU A 73 15.16 -2.59 10.01
N LEU A 74 15.32 -2.80 11.32
CA LEU A 74 16.48 -2.29 12.06
C LEU A 74 17.62 -3.28 12.23
N LEU A 75 17.39 -4.58 12.12
CA LEU A 75 18.43 -5.59 12.32
C LEU A 75 18.86 -6.22 11.00
N SER A 76 20.12 -5.98 10.62
CA SER A 76 20.77 -6.77 9.58
C SER A 76 20.88 -8.20 10.10
N HIS A 77 20.29 -9.13 9.37
CA HIS A 77 20.35 -10.54 9.68
C HIS A 77 21.71 -11.09 9.24
N ALA A 78 22.34 -11.91 10.08
CA ALA A 78 23.44 -12.76 9.63
C ALA A 78 22.85 -13.93 8.82
N PRO A 79 23.53 -14.43 7.77
CA PRO A 79 23.14 -15.68 7.12
C PRO A 79 23.02 -16.82 8.13
N GLN A 80 22.03 -17.69 7.98
CA GLN A 80 21.84 -18.87 8.85
C GLN A 80 22.88 -19.95 8.52
N ASN A 81 24.15 -19.68 8.83
CA ASN A 81 25.21 -20.68 8.77
C ASN A 81 25.05 -21.65 9.96
N PHE A 82 24.23 -22.68 9.77
CA PHE A 82 24.01 -23.76 10.72
C PHE A 82 25.35 -24.30 11.26
N GLY A 83 25.55 -24.14 12.57
CA GLY A 83 26.79 -24.53 13.28
C GLY A 83 27.56 -23.38 13.94
N ASN A 84 27.28 -22.12 13.61
CA ASN A 84 27.90 -20.98 14.32
C ASN A 84 27.07 -20.54 15.54
N THR A 85 27.67 -20.49 16.72
CA THR A 85 27.01 -20.07 17.98
C THR A 85 27.00 -18.56 18.21
N ASP A 86 27.89 -17.79 17.56
CA ASP A 86 28.04 -16.34 17.76
C ASP A 86 27.15 -15.50 16.84
N LEU A 87 26.00 -16.06 16.43
CA LEU A 87 25.03 -15.38 15.60
C LEU A 87 24.54 -14.09 16.26
N SER A 88 24.78 -12.98 15.56
CA SER A 88 24.47 -11.63 16.00
C SER A 88 24.01 -10.79 14.82
N HIS A 89 22.99 -9.97 15.08
CA HIS A 89 22.55 -8.92 14.18
C HIS A 89 23.50 -7.72 14.25
N LEU A 90 23.53 -6.92 13.18
CA LEU A 90 24.02 -5.55 13.23
C LEU A 90 22.83 -4.60 13.22
N CYS A 91 22.72 -3.71 14.21
CA CYS A 91 21.68 -2.68 14.18
C CYS A 91 22.01 -1.62 13.12
N ARG A 92 21.12 -1.42 12.15
CA ARG A 92 21.28 -0.43 11.07
C ARG A 92 21.25 1.03 11.56
N LEU A 93 20.75 1.30 12.77
CA LEU A 93 20.59 2.66 13.31
C LEU A 93 21.72 3.09 14.27
N CYS A 94 22.23 2.20 15.12
CA CYS A 94 23.33 2.51 16.07
C CYS A 94 24.63 1.76 15.78
N HIS A 95 24.66 0.86 14.80
CA HIS A 95 25.80 0.01 14.42
C HIS A 95 26.32 -0.92 15.53
N GLU A 96 25.55 -1.12 16.59
CA GLU A 96 25.80 -2.11 17.65
C GLU A 96 25.59 -3.54 17.14
N ARG A 97 26.44 -4.48 17.57
CA ARG A 97 26.26 -5.92 17.34
C ARG A 97 25.42 -6.51 18.48
N VAL A 98 24.30 -7.12 18.13
CA VAL A 98 23.31 -7.64 19.09
C VAL A 98 23.12 -9.13 18.86
N SER A 99 23.41 -9.98 19.85
CA SER A 99 23.13 -11.43 19.78
C SER A 99 21.65 -11.69 19.45
N LEU A 100 21.34 -12.70 18.61
CA LEU A 100 19.97 -12.96 18.12
C LEU A 100 18.88 -12.82 19.20
N LYS A 101 19.08 -13.49 20.34
CA LYS A 101 18.15 -13.51 21.49
C LYS A 101 17.82 -12.15 22.10
N TRP A 102 18.65 -11.13 21.88
CA TRP A 102 18.47 -9.76 22.36
C TRP A 102 18.04 -8.78 21.26
N GLY A 103 17.94 -9.22 20.00
CA GLY A 103 17.48 -8.40 18.87
C GLY A 103 16.12 -7.73 19.12
N PRO A 104 15.07 -8.48 19.53
CA PRO A 104 13.75 -7.92 19.83
C PRO A 104 13.74 -6.88 20.95
N THR A 105 14.61 -7.04 21.96
CA THR A 105 14.70 -6.16 23.14
C THR A 105 15.69 -5.02 22.97
N HIS A 106 16.39 -4.93 21.84
CA HIS A 106 17.34 -3.86 21.57
C HIS A 106 16.62 -2.48 21.52
N LYS A 107 17.29 -1.45 22.04
CA LYS A 107 16.68 -0.12 22.30
C LYS A 107 16.10 0.53 21.05
N CYS A 108 16.79 0.47 19.91
CA CYS A 108 16.29 1.04 18.66
C CYS A 108 15.04 0.28 18.17
N CYS A 109 15.00 -1.05 18.31
CA CYS A 109 13.83 -1.88 17.98
C CYS A 109 12.64 -1.50 18.85
N SER A 110 12.83 -1.41 20.18
CA SER A 110 11.77 -1.05 21.12
C SER A 110 11.17 0.34 20.83
N LEU A 111 12.01 1.33 20.47
CA LEU A 111 11.55 2.67 20.11
C LEU A 111 10.77 2.68 18.78
N LYS A 112 11.22 1.95 17.75
CA LYS A 112 10.52 1.85 16.47
C LYS A 112 9.22 1.05 16.57
N THR A 113 9.14 0.02 17.42
CA THR A 113 7.89 -0.69 17.74
C THR A 113 6.87 0.26 18.36
N SER A 114 7.28 1.06 19.34
CA SER A 114 6.40 2.07 19.95
C SER A 114 5.93 3.14 18.96
N PHE A 115 6.79 3.56 18.02
CA PHE A 115 6.39 4.47 16.93
C PHE A 115 5.37 3.84 15.98
N ILE A 116 5.57 2.58 15.58
CA ILE A 116 4.61 1.84 14.74
C ILE A 116 3.26 1.76 15.45
N ASN A 117 3.23 1.20 16.67
CA ASN A 117 2.01 1.02 17.46
C ASN A 117 1.27 2.35 17.71
N ARG A 118 1.98 3.47 17.88
CA ARG A 118 1.37 4.80 17.95
C ARG A 118 0.66 5.15 16.64
N ASN A 119 1.36 5.02 15.50
CA ASN A 119 0.85 5.43 14.20
C ASN A 119 -0.27 4.53 13.66
N THR A 120 -0.34 3.26 14.08
CA THR A 120 -1.37 2.29 13.66
C THR A 120 -2.53 2.15 14.66
N SER A 121 -2.62 3.06 15.64
CA SER A 121 -3.69 3.07 16.66
C SER A 121 -4.82 4.05 16.33
N VAL A 122 -6.01 3.81 16.89
CA VAL A 122 -7.22 4.62 16.69
C VAL A 122 -7.00 6.14 16.79
N PRO A 123 -6.27 6.69 17.80
CA PRO A 123 -6.02 8.14 17.87
C PRO A 123 -5.19 8.72 16.71
N ALA A 124 -4.44 7.89 15.99
CA ALA A 124 -3.66 8.28 14.80
C ALA A 124 -4.36 7.93 13.48
N LEU A 125 -5.43 7.11 13.52
CA LEU A 125 -6.16 6.61 12.37
C LEU A 125 -7.62 7.11 12.34
N LYS A 126 -7.83 8.36 12.77
CA LYS A 126 -9.15 8.99 12.83
C LYS A 126 -9.77 9.15 11.44
N GLY A 127 -10.94 8.56 11.23
CA GLY A 127 -11.62 8.48 9.94
C GLY A 127 -11.15 7.32 9.05
N GLY A 128 -10.58 6.26 9.64
CA GLY A 128 -10.21 5.03 8.94
C GLY A 128 -8.82 5.03 8.31
N ALA A 129 -8.34 3.86 7.93
CA ALA A 129 -6.96 3.66 7.49
C ALA A 129 -6.58 4.49 6.23
N PRO A 130 -5.30 4.91 6.06
CA PRO A 130 -4.86 5.86 5.03
C PRO A 130 -4.83 5.31 3.58
N PHE A 131 -5.56 4.22 3.35
CA PHE A 131 -5.75 3.53 2.08
C PHE A 131 -7.23 3.20 1.81
N GLN A 132 -8.16 3.61 2.69
CA GLN A 132 -9.60 3.39 2.55
C GLN A 132 -10.30 4.63 1.98
N CYS A 133 -11.08 4.43 0.91
CA CYS A 133 -11.79 5.52 0.24
C CYS A 133 -13.13 5.85 0.91
N LEU A 134 -13.29 7.08 1.40
CA LEU A 134 -14.51 7.58 2.05
C LEU A 134 -15.71 7.65 1.11
N PHE A 135 -15.48 7.89 -0.18
CA PHE A 135 -16.53 7.98 -1.21
C PHE A 135 -16.97 6.59 -1.74
N CYS A 136 -16.19 5.54 -1.49
CA CYS A 136 -16.52 4.16 -1.87
C CYS A 136 -16.77 3.29 -0.63
N ARG A 137 -17.57 3.77 0.32
CA ARG A 137 -18.01 3.02 1.52
C ARG A 137 -16.88 2.40 2.36
N GLY A 138 -15.70 3.04 2.39
CA GLY A 138 -14.52 2.54 3.11
C GLY A 138 -13.68 1.49 2.35
N ARG A 139 -13.95 1.28 1.05
CA ARG A 139 -13.20 0.36 0.18
C ARG A 139 -11.69 0.54 0.33
N ALA A 140 -11.01 -0.50 0.80
CA ALA A 140 -9.57 -0.54 0.94
C ALA A 140 -8.89 -0.70 -0.43
N LEU A 141 -7.74 -0.07 -0.59
CA LEU A 141 -6.88 -0.11 -1.77
C LEU A 141 -5.48 -0.57 -1.36
N LYS A 142 -4.67 -1.05 -2.30
CA LYS A 142 -3.37 -1.68 -1.99
C LYS A 142 -2.36 -0.75 -1.30
N SER A 143 -2.47 0.57 -1.45
CA SER A 143 -1.61 1.52 -0.75
C SER A 143 -2.25 2.90 -0.63
N ARG A 144 -1.66 3.77 0.20
CA ARG A 144 -1.96 5.22 0.22
C ARG A 144 -1.72 5.87 -1.15
N SER A 145 -0.74 5.43 -1.92
CA SER A 145 -0.52 5.90 -3.30
C SER A 145 -1.66 5.49 -4.24
N ASP A 146 -2.18 4.28 -4.10
CA ASP A 146 -3.34 3.81 -4.86
C ASP A 146 -4.64 4.54 -4.44
N LEU A 147 -4.77 4.94 -3.17
CA LEU A 147 -5.84 5.84 -2.73
C LEU A 147 -5.76 7.22 -3.40
N VAL A 148 -4.57 7.81 -3.51
CA VAL A 148 -4.39 9.08 -4.26
C VAL A 148 -4.73 8.90 -5.74
N VAL A 149 -4.28 7.82 -6.38
CA VAL A 149 -4.64 7.50 -7.78
C VAL A 149 -6.15 7.32 -7.94
N HIS A 150 -6.79 6.55 -7.05
CA HIS A 150 -8.25 6.31 -7.09
C HIS A 150 -9.05 7.60 -6.89
N LEU A 151 -8.68 8.46 -5.93
CA LEU A 151 -9.33 9.75 -5.72
C LEU A 151 -9.21 10.64 -6.97
N LEU A 152 -8.02 10.71 -7.58
CA LEU A 152 -7.78 11.52 -8.77
C LEU A 152 -8.29 10.89 -10.08
N ALA A 153 -8.57 9.58 -10.12
CA ALA A 153 -9.09 8.89 -11.30
C ALA A 153 -10.63 8.72 -11.29
N PHE A 154 -11.25 8.54 -10.13
CA PHE A 154 -12.69 8.28 -9.97
C PHE A 154 -13.46 9.49 -9.41
N HIS A 155 -12.89 10.19 -8.41
CA HIS A 155 -13.59 11.23 -7.61
C HIS A 155 -13.11 12.66 -7.89
N ARG A 156 -12.29 12.85 -8.93
CA ARG A 156 -11.76 14.16 -9.32
C ARG A 156 -12.90 15.15 -9.62
N PRO A 157 -12.80 16.41 -9.14
CA PRO A 157 -13.64 17.49 -9.64
C PRO A 157 -13.59 17.60 -11.17
N ASP A 158 -14.72 17.98 -11.76
CA ASP A 158 -14.92 18.11 -13.20
C ASP A 158 -14.46 16.88 -14.02
N ARG A 159 -14.55 15.65 -13.49
CA ARG A 159 -14.29 14.42 -14.26
C ARG A 159 -15.43 14.18 -15.27
N PRO A 160 -15.14 14.10 -16.58
CA PRO A 160 -16.15 13.69 -17.56
C PRO A 160 -16.60 12.25 -17.30
N ARG A 161 -17.91 12.00 -17.40
CA ARG A 161 -18.48 10.67 -17.18
C ARG A 161 -17.96 9.70 -18.24
N GLY A 162 -17.58 8.51 -17.81
CA GLY A 162 -16.91 7.51 -18.67
C GLY A 162 -15.48 7.88 -19.06
N GLN A 163 -14.84 8.85 -18.39
CA GLN A 163 -13.41 9.18 -18.60
C GLN A 163 -12.61 9.04 -17.29
N CYS A 164 -11.36 8.61 -17.41
CA CYS A 164 -10.38 8.64 -16.32
C CYS A 164 -10.10 10.09 -15.86
N GLY A 165 -10.00 10.31 -14.54
CA GLY A 165 -9.62 11.61 -14.00
C GLY A 165 -8.14 11.98 -14.19
N LEU A 166 -7.27 11.04 -14.54
CA LEU A 166 -5.82 11.29 -14.71
C LEU A 166 -5.36 11.39 -16.18
N CYS A 167 -6.06 10.75 -17.13
CA CYS A 167 -5.72 10.81 -18.55
C CYS A 167 -6.97 10.66 -19.44
N ASP A 168 -6.82 10.70 -20.76
CA ASP A 168 -7.94 10.64 -21.71
C ASP A 168 -8.44 9.22 -22.04
N PHE A 169 -8.20 8.24 -21.15
CA PHE A 169 -8.79 6.89 -21.21
C PHE A 169 -10.30 6.92 -20.92
N HIS A 170 -11.07 6.08 -21.62
CA HIS A 170 -12.53 6.03 -21.53
C HIS A 170 -13.08 4.63 -21.15
N PHE A 171 -14.20 4.59 -20.44
CA PHE A 171 -14.85 3.37 -19.94
C PHE A 171 -16.38 3.52 -19.81
N ASP A 172 -17.09 2.40 -19.65
CA ASP A 172 -18.56 2.35 -19.60
C ASP A 172 -19.11 2.74 -18.21
N GLU A 173 -19.29 4.03 -17.96
CA GLU A 173 -19.88 4.53 -16.70
C GLU A 173 -21.41 4.64 -16.80
N PRO A 174 -22.19 3.90 -15.99
CA PRO A 174 -23.66 3.95 -16.06
C PRO A 174 -24.20 5.35 -15.73
N PRO A 175 -25.37 5.74 -16.29
CA PRO A 175 -25.99 7.03 -16.01
C PRO A 175 -26.28 7.18 -14.51
N PRO A 176 -26.29 8.42 -13.97
CA PRO A 176 -26.67 8.62 -12.58
C PRO A 176 -28.15 8.26 -12.39
N PRO A 177 -28.57 7.82 -11.19
CA PRO A 177 -29.99 7.81 -10.86
C PRO A 177 -30.56 9.23 -11.06
N PRO A 178 -31.83 9.36 -11.50
CA PRO A 178 -32.44 10.68 -11.70
C PRO A 178 -32.40 11.48 -10.38
N PRO A 179 -32.10 12.80 -10.44
CA PRO A 179 -31.94 13.60 -9.24
C PRO A 179 -33.22 13.55 -8.38
N ASN A 180 -33.02 13.45 -7.07
CA ASN A 180 -34.09 13.29 -6.08
C ASN A 180 -34.78 14.64 -5.85
N THR A 181 -35.57 15.12 -6.83
CA THR A 181 -36.17 16.47 -6.90
C THR A 181 -37.28 16.71 -5.87
N LYS A 182 -36.93 16.67 -4.58
CA LYS A 182 -37.84 16.89 -3.44
C LYS A 182 -37.68 18.27 -2.78
N ILE A 183 -36.69 19.05 -3.17
CA ILE A 183 -36.46 20.40 -2.66
C ILE A 183 -36.77 21.40 -3.78
N SER A 184 -37.89 22.12 -3.63
CA SER A 184 -38.25 23.22 -4.52
C SER A 184 -37.30 24.42 -4.31
N PRO A 185 -36.91 25.15 -5.37
CA PRO A 185 -36.17 26.39 -5.22
C PRO A 185 -37.02 27.45 -4.50
N PRO A 186 -36.42 28.33 -3.68
CA PRO A 186 -37.13 29.37 -2.96
C PRO A 186 -37.60 30.49 -3.91
N PRO A 187 -38.60 31.30 -3.52
CA PRO A 187 -39.06 32.44 -4.32
C PRO A 187 -37.93 33.44 -4.64
N PRO A 188 -37.99 34.17 -5.78
CA PRO A 188 -36.94 35.14 -6.16
C PRO A 188 -36.66 36.24 -5.12
N ASN A 189 -37.64 36.54 -4.28
CA ASN A 189 -37.57 37.56 -3.23
C ASN A 189 -37.44 36.95 -1.81
N ALA A 190 -36.98 35.71 -1.70
CA ALA A 190 -36.78 35.04 -0.41
C ALA A 190 -35.74 35.77 0.46
N ASP A 191 -36.01 35.87 1.76
CA ASP A 191 -35.09 36.50 2.71
C ASP A 191 -33.79 35.69 2.91
N VAL A 192 -32.82 36.30 3.58
CA VAL A 192 -31.48 35.73 3.79
C VAL A 192 -31.52 34.42 4.60
N GLU A 193 -32.46 34.28 5.53
CA GLU A 193 -32.60 33.08 6.36
C GLU A 193 -33.30 31.96 5.58
N THR A 194 -34.34 32.27 4.79
CA THR A 194 -34.96 31.32 3.85
C THR A 194 -33.94 30.81 2.80
N MET A 195 -33.11 31.71 2.25
CA MET A 195 -32.01 31.32 1.34
C MET A 195 -30.93 30.49 2.02
N LYS A 196 -30.68 30.71 3.32
CA LYS A 196 -29.75 29.93 4.14
C LYS A 196 -30.32 28.55 4.47
N GLN A 197 -31.61 28.45 4.80
CA GLN A 197 -32.33 27.19 5.02
C GLN A 197 -32.36 26.34 3.74
N TYR A 198 -32.64 26.92 2.58
CA TYR A 198 -32.55 26.21 1.30
C TYR A 198 -31.13 25.66 1.03
N ARG A 199 -30.08 26.46 1.29
CA ARG A 199 -28.67 26.02 1.21
C ARG A 199 -28.26 25.03 2.31
N MET A 200 -29.05 24.86 3.37
CA MET A 200 -28.87 23.76 4.33
C MET A 200 -29.56 22.51 3.80
N ALA A 201 -30.85 22.59 3.48
CA ALA A 201 -31.62 21.48 2.93
C ALA A 201 -30.97 20.85 1.67
N LEU A 202 -30.40 21.65 0.76
CA LEU A 202 -29.62 21.13 -0.37
C LEU A 202 -28.42 20.30 0.08
N ARG A 203 -27.61 20.79 1.03
CA ARG A 203 -26.45 20.06 1.55
C ARG A 203 -26.84 18.84 2.38
N ASP A 204 -27.96 18.92 3.11
CA ASP A 204 -28.51 17.80 3.87
C ASP A 204 -29.04 16.71 2.93
N ALA A 205 -29.57 17.07 1.76
CA ALA A 205 -29.98 16.14 0.71
C ALA A 205 -28.79 15.58 -0.08
N GLU A 206 -27.79 16.40 -0.45
CA GLU A 206 -26.52 15.94 -1.03
C GLU A 206 -25.83 14.93 -0.11
N LEU A 207 -25.77 15.22 1.20
CA LEU A 207 -25.24 14.30 2.20
C LEU A 207 -26.13 13.05 2.33
N SER A 208 -27.45 13.18 2.42
CA SER A 208 -28.37 12.03 2.49
C SER A 208 -28.25 11.12 1.26
N ASP A 209 -28.01 11.68 0.08
CA ASP A 209 -27.80 10.95 -1.16
C ASP A 209 -26.40 10.28 -1.19
N LEU A 210 -25.36 10.93 -0.66
CA LEU A 210 -24.02 10.33 -0.45
C LEU A 210 -24.00 9.19 0.60
N LEU A 211 -24.93 9.21 1.56
CA LEU A 211 -25.09 8.18 2.60
C LEU A 211 -26.04 7.04 2.18
N LYS A 212 -26.51 7.00 0.93
CA LYS A 212 -27.32 5.89 0.41
C LYS A 212 -26.54 4.58 0.35
N LEU A 213 -27.26 3.48 0.58
CA LEU A 213 -26.69 2.13 0.65
C LEU A 213 -26.53 1.47 -0.74
N GLU A 214 -25.71 2.06 -1.63
CA GLU A 214 -25.29 1.38 -2.89
C GLU A 214 -24.29 0.24 -2.61
N SER A 215 -24.17 -0.77 -3.48
CA SER A 215 -23.18 -1.84 -3.30
C SER A 215 -21.74 -1.29 -3.26
N ALA A 216 -20.87 -1.95 -2.49
CA ALA A 216 -19.44 -1.65 -2.45
C ALA A 216 -18.66 -2.32 -3.60
N GLU A 217 -19.33 -3.15 -4.40
CA GLU A 217 -18.77 -3.82 -5.58
C GLU A 217 -18.67 -2.84 -6.75
N LEU A 218 -17.54 -2.89 -7.48
CA LEU A 218 -17.36 -2.08 -8.69
C LEU A 218 -18.24 -2.59 -9.83
N LYS A 219 -18.85 -1.64 -10.54
CA LYS A 219 -19.63 -1.89 -11.76
C LYS A 219 -18.66 -2.26 -12.90
N VAL A 220 -19.10 -3.04 -13.89
CA VAL A 220 -18.20 -3.68 -14.89
C VAL A 220 -17.28 -2.69 -15.63
N GLY A 221 -17.72 -1.46 -15.91
CA GLY A 221 -16.87 -0.41 -16.47
C GLY A 221 -15.84 0.18 -15.49
N GLU A 222 -16.20 0.28 -14.21
CA GLU A 222 -15.30 0.77 -13.14
C GLU A 222 -14.13 -0.20 -12.92
N ILE A 223 -14.35 -1.52 -13.12
CA ILE A 223 -13.28 -2.54 -13.14
C ILE A 223 -12.29 -2.30 -14.31
N LYS A 224 -12.75 -1.79 -15.46
CA LYS A 224 -11.84 -1.40 -16.56
C LYS A 224 -10.98 -0.20 -16.16
N LEU A 225 -11.59 0.81 -15.52
CA LEU A 225 -10.86 1.98 -15.01
C LEU A 225 -9.83 1.58 -13.94
N GLU A 226 -10.18 0.67 -13.02
CA GLU A 226 -9.26 0.18 -11.99
C GLU A 226 -8.05 -0.55 -12.61
N LYS A 227 -8.27 -1.46 -13.57
CA LYS A 227 -7.17 -2.15 -14.26
C LYS A 227 -6.26 -1.18 -15.02
N HIS A 228 -6.83 -0.17 -15.68
CA HIS A 228 -6.07 0.90 -16.33
C HIS A 228 -5.26 1.73 -15.32
N CYS A 229 -5.84 2.09 -14.17
CA CYS A 229 -5.10 2.80 -13.12
C CYS A 229 -3.94 1.96 -12.57
N ALA A 230 -4.16 0.66 -12.35
CA ALA A 230 -3.16 -0.26 -11.82
C ALA A 230 -1.91 -0.42 -12.72
N THR A 231 -2.04 -0.25 -14.04
CA THR A 231 -0.91 -0.32 -14.99
C THR A 231 -0.33 1.06 -15.34
N GLU A 232 -1.17 2.04 -15.67
CA GLU A 232 -0.71 3.32 -16.24
C GLU A 232 -0.41 4.40 -15.18
N HIS A 233 -0.93 4.27 -13.96
CA HIS A 233 -0.91 5.35 -12.96
C HIS A 233 -0.33 4.92 -11.62
N SER A 234 -0.81 3.83 -11.01
CA SER A 234 -0.32 3.28 -9.74
C SER A 234 1.20 3.12 -9.68
N PRO A 235 1.92 2.64 -10.71
CA PRO A 235 3.39 2.53 -10.64
C PRO A 235 4.09 3.89 -10.53
N VAL A 236 3.57 4.91 -11.23
CA VAL A 236 4.10 6.29 -11.21
C VAL A 236 3.88 6.96 -9.86
N TYR A 237 2.73 6.73 -9.22
CA TYR A 237 2.47 7.28 -7.89
C TYR A 237 3.16 6.48 -6.77
N ARG A 238 3.34 5.15 -6.95
CA ARG A 238 4.08 4.30 -6.00
C ARG A 238 5.59 4.59 -5.98
N ILE A 239 6.23 4.84 -7.13
CA ILE A 239 7.66 5.23 -7.15
C ILE A 239 7.88 6.57 -6.44
N VAL A 240 7.09 7.61 -6.76
CA VAL A 240 7.18 8.94 -6.11
C VAL A 240 6.86 8.86 -4.62
N SER A 241 5.87 8.04 -4.22
CA SER A 241 5.58 7.82 -2.80
C SER A 241 6.73 7.12 -2.06
N ARG A 242 7.36 6.10 -2.67
CA ARG A 242 8.51 5.38 -2.07
C ARG A 242 9.74 6.27 -1.94
N GLU A 243 10.08 7.07 -2.96
CA GLU A 243 11.14 8.08 -2.89
C GLU A 243 10.85 9.11 -1.78
N ALA A 244 9.62 9.65 -1.72
CA ALA A 244 9.25 10.66 -0.74
C ALA A 244 9.29 10.16 0.71
N VAL A 245 8.83 8.94 1.03
CA VAL A 245 8.93 8.39 2.41
C VAL A 245 10.35 7.99 2.78
N GLN A 246 11.24 7.82 1.81
CA GLN A 246 12.67 7.61 2.04
C GLN A 246 13.38 8.94 2.38
N GLU A 247 13.18 9.98 1.56
CA GLU A 247 13.76 11.32 1.74
C GLU A 247 13.19 12.03 3.00
N TYR A 248 11.88 11.91 3.26
CA TYR A 248 11.19 12.60 4.37
C TYR A 248 10.58 11.62 5.38
N THR A 249 11.21 11.52 6.54
CA THR A 249 10.79 10.64 7.64
C THR A 249 9.38 10.93 8.19
N HIS A 250 8.90 12.17 8.08
CA HIS A 250 7.55 12.53 8.52
C HIS A 250 6.44 12.00 7.61
N LEU A 251 6.72 11.72 6.32
CA LEU A 251 5.75 11.14 5.38
C LEU A 251 5.44 9.65 5.67
N ARG A 252 6.04 9.10 6.72
CA ARG A 252 5.75 7.77 7.28
C ARG A 252 4.57 7.82 8.25
N GLU A 253 4.09 9.00 8.65
CA GLU A 253 2.81 9.15 9.35
C GLU A 253 1.62 8.92 8.40
N PRO A 254 0.43 8.50 8.89
CA PRO A 254 -0.63 7.92 8.06
C PRO A 254 -1.11 8.85 6.95
N TYR A 255 -1.64 10.01 7.32
CA TYR A 255 -2.32 10.95 6.41
C TYR A 255 -1.36 12.00 5.87
N THR A 256 -0.36 11.56 5.10
CA THR A 256 0.61 12.46 4.48
C THR A 256 0.54 12.41 2.95
N CYS A 257 0.47 13.58 2.33
CA CYS A 257 0.43 13.72 0.89
C CYS A 257 1.86 13.75 0.35
N PHE A 258 2.30 12.67 -0.31
CA PHE A 258 3.65 12.58 -0.88
C PHE A 258 3.87 13.55 -2.05
N LEU A 259 2.81 14.01 -2.73
CA LEU A 259 2.88 14.94 -3.86
C LEU A 259 3.29 16.37 -3.44
N CYS A 260 2.83 16.86 -2.29
CA CYS A 260 3.14 18.21 -1.78
C CYS A 260 3.77 18.22 -0.38
N ARG A 261 4.09 17.04 0.17
CA ARG A 261 4.79 16.81 1.44
C ARG A 261 4.04 17.37 2.68
N ARG A 262 2.70 17.44 2.64
CA ARG A 262 1.84 17.89 3.76
C ARG A 262 1.37 16.74 4.66
N THR A 263 1.04 17.08 5.91
CA THR A 263 0.58 16.14 6.96
C THR A 263 -0.76 16.56 7.53
N TYR A 264 -1.70 15.62 7.60
CA TYR A 264 -3.06 15.80 8.10
C TYR A 264 -3.33 14.93 9.33
N LYS A 265 -4.37 15.26 10.11
CA LYS A 265 -4.67 14.62 11.41
C LYS A 265 -5.73 13.50 11.33
N ASN A 266 -6.33 13.31 10.17
CA ASN A 266 -7.46 12.42 9.93
C ASN A 266 -7.59 12.15 8.42
N ASN A 267 -8.41 11.16 8.07
CA ASN A 267 -8.59 10.73 6.69
C ASN A 267 -9.38 11.73 5.82
N TRP A 268 -10.31 12.50 6.41
CA TRP A 268 -11.22 13.37 5.65
C TRP A 268 -10.55 14.68 5.19
N ASP A 269 -9.72 15.31 6.02
CA ASP A 269 -8.90 16.45 5.63
C ASP A 269 -7.91 16.03 4.53
N PHE A 270 -7.36 14.81 4.61
CA PHE A 270 -6.50 14.24 3.56
C PHE A 270 -7.26 14.00 2.24
N HIS A 271 -8.46 13.40 2.29
CA HIS A 271 -9.31 13.22 1.11
C HIS A 271 -9.67 14.56 0.46
N ALA A 272 -10.13 15.53 1.26
CA ALA A 272 -10.49 16.87 0.80
C ALA A 272 -9.27 17.59 0.20
N HIS A 273 -8.09 17.48 0.84
CA HIS A 273 -6.84 18.02 0.32
C HIS A 273 -6.47 17.42 -1.04
N VAL A 274 -6.47 16.08 -1.20
CA VAL A 274 -6.09 15.43 -2.45
C VAL A 274 -6.99 15.90 -3.60
N LEU A 275 -8.31 15.92 -3.40
CA LEU A 275 -9.25 16.38 -4.42
C LEU A 275 -9.10 17.89 -4.71
N CYS A 276 -8.98 18.74 -3.68
CA CYS A 276 -8.90 20.19 -3.86
C CYS A 276 -7.57 20.68 -4.43
N ARG A 277 -6.43 20.11 -4.00
CA ARG A 277 -5.07 20.55 -4.37
C ARG A 277 -4.56 19.87 -5.65
N HIS A 278 -4.87 18.59 -5.83
CA HIS A 278 -4.32 17.77 -6.91
C HIS A 278 -5.33 17.35 -7.99
N GLY A 279 -6.62 17.68 -7.82
CA GLY A 279 -7.67 17.42 -8.83
C GLY A 279 -7.62 18.29 -10.10
N LEU A 280 -6.62 19.16 -10.26
CA LEU A 280 -6.51 20.11 -11.38
C LEU A 280 -5.78 19.47 -12.58
N LYS A 281 -6.43 19.35 -13.75
CA LYS A 281 -5.78 18.90 -15.01
C LYS A 281 -4.78 19.92 -15.60
N SER A 282 -4.43 20.99 -14.87
CA SER A 282 -3.49 22.04 -15.33
C SER A 282 -2.51 22.41 -14.21
N GLU A 283 -1.24 22.11 -14.44
CA GLU A 283 -0.12 22.38 -13.52
C GLU A 283 -0.09 23.84 -13.05
N LEU A 284 -0.39 24.78 -13.96
CA LEU A 284 -0.42 26.21 -13.67
C LEU A 284 -1.45 26.57 -12.58
N ARG A 285 -2.65 25.95 -12.57
CA ARG A 285 -3.64 26.21 -11.50
C ARG A 285 -3.18 25.67 -10.14
N GLY A 286 -2.34 24.64 -10.12
CA GLY A 286 -1.69 24.13 -8.91
C GLY A 286 -0.71 25.15 -8.28
N LEU A 287 -0.06 25.97 -9.10
CA LEU A 287 0.81 27.06 -8.63
C LEU A 287 0.02 28.22 -8.00
N PHE A 288 -1.14 28.57 -8.57
CA PHE A 288 -1.99 29.67 -8.10
C PHE A 288 -2.93 29.32 -6.92
N LEU A 289 -2.61 28.27 -6.16
CA LEU A 289 -3.38 27.78 -5.00
C LEU A 289 -4.91 27.78 -5.25
N THR A 290 -5.32 27.36 -6.45
CA THR A 290 -6.73 27.38 -6.88
C THR A 290 -7.39 26.07 -6.46
N CYS A 291 -8.52 26.12 -5.78
CA CYS A 291 -9.24 24.93 -5.36
C CYS A 291 -9.93 24.25 -6.54
N ALA A 292 -9.65 22.96 -6.77
CA ALA A 292 -10.27 22.18 -7.83
C ALA A 292 -11.80 22.01 -7.66
N MET A 293 -12.32 22.07 -6.43
CA MET A 293 -13.75 21.86 -6.16
C MET A 293 -14.64 23.09 -6.36
N CYS A 294 -14.09 24.30 -6.39
CA CYS A 294 -14.90 25.53 -6.45
C CYS A 294 -14.25 26.72 -7.18
N GLY A 295 -12.97 26.63 -7.55
CA GLY A 295 -12.25 27.72 -8.23
C GLY A 295 -11.83 28.89 -7.34
N GLU A 296 -12.12 28.91 -6.03
CA GLU A 296 -11.56 29.91 -5.11
C GLU A 296 -10.02 29.78 -5.10
N ALA A 297 -9.31 30.90 -5.29
CA ALA A 297 -7.85 30.97 -5.22
C ALA A 297 -7.39 31.53 -3.87
N SER A 298 -6.35 30.92 -3.29
CA SER A 298 -5.76 31.34 -2.01
C SER A 298 -4.47 32.15 -2.20
N THR A 299 -4.20 33.09 -1.30
CA THR A 299 -2.97 33.91 -1.32
C THR A 299 -1.81 33.30 -0.53
N SER A 300 -2.07 32.34 0.36
CA SER A 300 -1.06 31.52 1.03
C SER A 300 -1.53 30.07 1.18
N GLU A 301 -0.59 29.17 1.42
CA GLU A 301 -0.85 27.74 1.62
C GLU A 301 -1.63 27.44 2.91
N GLU A 302 -1.46 28.24 3.98
CA GLU A 302 -2.28 28.16 5.19
C GLU A 302 -3.71 28.65 4.91
N GLY A 303 -3.85 29.66 4.05
CA GLY A 303 -5.13 30.10 3.50
C GLY A 303 -5.82 28.97 2.73
N PHE A 304 -5.07 28.22 1.93
CA PHE A 304 -5.57 27.08 1.17
C PHE A 304 -6.04 25.92 2.07
N ASP A 305 -5.21 25.46 3.01
CA ASP A 305 -5.61 24.40 3.96
C ASP A 305 -6.85 24.83 4.79
N LYS A 306 -6.91 26.10 5.22
CA LYS A 306 -8.07 26.64 5.93
C LYS A 306 -9.32 26.71 5.04
N HIS A 307 -9.18 27.08 3.77
CA HIS A 307 -10.26 27.03 2.78
C HIS A 307 -10.77 25.58 2.63
N VAL A 308 -9.89 24.60 2.37
CA VAL A 308 -10.27 23.19 2.20
C VAL A 308 -10.99 22.66 3.45
N HIS A 309 -10.43 22.90 4.64
CA HIS A 309 -11.04 22.47 5.89
C HIS A 309 -12.42 23.10 6.15
N THR A 310 -12.58 24.40 5.89
CA THR A 310 -13.85 25.12 6.16
C THR A 310 -14.92 24.99 5.07
N ARG A 311 -14.54 24.61 3.84
CA ARG A 311 -15.47 24.50 2.69
C ARG A 311 -15.74 23.08 2.23
N HIS A 312 -14.75 22.19 2.32
CA HIS A 312 -14.76 20.91 1.60
C HIS A 312 -14.55 19.67 2.48
N ALA A 313 -14.05 19.81 3.71
CA ALA A 313 -13.85 18.68 4.62
C ALA A 313 -15.15 18.11 5.24
N LEU A 314 -16.24 18.89 5.32
CA LEU A 314 -17.47 18.48 6.02
C LEU A 314 -18.13 17.22 5.43
N GLY A 315 -18.31 17.14 4.10
CA GLY A 315 -18.90 15.96 3.46
C GLY A 315 -18.07 14.68 3.68
N PRO A 316 -16.76 14.70 3.40
CA PRO A 316 -15.83 13.64 3.74
C PRO A 316 -15.81 13.28 5.25
N GLN A 317 -15.95 14.26 6.16
CA GLN A 317 -16.06 13.99 7.58
C GLN A 317 -17.35 13.22 7.89
N CYS A 318 -18.50 13.67 7.41
CA CYS A 318 -19.77 12.99 7.65
C CYS A 318 -19.81 11.58 7.05
N LEU A 319 -19.14 11.35 5.92
CA LEU A 319 -18.89 10.01 5.37
C LEU A 319 -18.04 9.17 6.34
N ALA A 320 -16.92 9.69 6.82
CA ALA A 320 -16.07 8.97 7.78
C ALA A 320 -16.81 8.64 9.09
N ASP A 321 -17.45 9.63 9.71
CA ASP A 321 -18.24 9.46 10.94
C ASP A 321 -19.37 8.43 10.74
N TYR A 322 -20.01 8.40 9.56
CA TYR A 322 -21.06 7.41 9.24
C TYR A 322 -20.50 6.00 8.99
N TRP A 323 -19.46 5.84 8.16
CA TRP A 323 -18.91 4.51 7.87
C TRP A 323 -18.26 3.87 9.11
N THR A 324 -17.59 4.67 9.96
CA THR A 324 -17.06 4.18 11.25
C THR A 324 -18.19 3.77 12.19
N LYS A 325 -19.27 4.56 12.29
CA LYS A 325 -20.45 4.22 13.11
C LYS A 325 -21.20 2.96 12.64
N ASN A 326 -21.10 2.61 11.36
CA ASN A 326 -21.69 1.39 10.79
C ASN A 326 -20.67 0.23 10.67
N GLU A 327 -19.49 0.33 11.30
CA GLU A 327 -18.42 -0.69 11.32
C GLU A 327 -17.82 -1.03 9.94
N LEU A 328 -18.17 -0.28 8.90
CA LEU A 328 -17.68 -0.43 7.51
C LEU A 328 -16.32 0.23 7.27
N LEU A 329 -15.89 1.11 8.17
CA LEU A 329 -14.61 1.80 8.14
C LEU A 329 -13.90 1.59 9.49
N GLN A 330 -12.65 1.14 9.44
CA GLN A 330 -11.94 0.69 10.63
C GLN A 330 -10.79 1.65 10.95
N GLU A 331 -10.83 2.24 12.15
CA GLU A 331 -9.78 3.12 12.66
C GLU A 331 -8.56 2.35 13.20
N TYR A 332 -8.26 1.16 12.67
CA TYR A 332 -7.07 0.38 13.02
C TYR A 332 -6.45 -0.24 11.76
N VAL A 333 -5.18 -0.62 11.85
CA VAL A 333 -4.43 -1.27 10.77
C VAL A 333 -3.71 -2.51 11.28
N CYS A 334 -3.85 -3.63 10.57
CA CYS A 334 -3.13 -4.85 10.89
C CYS A 334 -1.64 -4.70 10.53
N CYS A 335 -0.78 -4.66 11.55
CA CYS A 335 0.68 -4.55 11.36
C CYS A 335 1.33 -5.82 10.77
N ALA A 336 0.58 -6.90 10.55
CA ALA A 336 1.09 -8.11 9.89
C ALA A 336 0.92 -8.08 8.36
N THR A 337 -0.01 -7.26 7.85
CA THR A 337 -0.27 -7.15 6.41
C THR A 337 0.05 -5.76 5.85
N THR A 338 0.11 -4.71 6.68
CA THR A 338 0.37 -3.32 6.22
C THR A 338 1.73 -2.80 6.67
N CYS A 339 2.53 -2.27 5.75
CA CYS A 339 3.83 -1.67 6.06
C CYS A 339 3.70 -0.29 6.72
N ALA A 340 4.13 -0.17 7.98
CA ALA A 340 4.10 1.06 8.78
C ALA A 340 5.25 2.05 8.43
N THR A 341 5.64 2.09 7.15
CA THR A 341 6.62 3.03 6.58
C THR A 341 6.09 3.66 5.29
N CYS A 342 5.45 2.88 4.40
CA CYS A 342 4.86 3.36 3.14
C CYS A 342 3.33 3.25 3.05
N TRP A 343 2.69 2.54 3.98
CA TRP A 343 1.24 2.24 3.99
C TRP A 343 0.76 1.44 2.76
N GLU A 344 1.59 0.49 2.34
CA GLU A 344 1.28 -0.55 1.35
C GLU A 344 0.86 -1.85 2.04
N ILE A 345 -0.13 -2.55 1.45
CA ILE A 345 -0.78 -3.74 2.00
C ILE A 345 -0.38 -4.98 1.18
N TYR A 346 -0.06 -6.04 1.91
CA TYR A 346 0.31 -7.36 1.43
C TYR A 346 -0.75 -8.38 1.84
N LYS A 347 -0.84 -9.50 1.12
CA LYS A 347 -1.77 -10.59 1.46
C LYS A 347 -1.23 -11.34 2.68
N GLU A 348 0.05 -11.68 2.65
CA GLU A 348 0.70 -12.53 3.66
C GLU A 348 1.85 -11.82 4.40
N ASP A 349 2.16 -12.30 5.60
CA ASP A 349 3.17 -11.68 6.47
C ASP A 349 4.63 -11.87 5.99
N TYR A 350 4.91 -12.93 5.21
CA TYR A 350 6.20 -13.13 4.57
C TYR A 350 6.43 -12.15 3.40
N GLU A 351 5.39 -11.79 2.64
CA GLU A 351 5.48 -10.76 1.61
C GLU A 351 5.81 -9.40 2.23
N LEU A 352 5.13 -9.04 3.34
CA LEU A 352 5.41 -7.80 4.07
C LEU A 352 6.86 -7.76 4.61
N GLN A 353 7.37 -8.88 5.12
CA GLN A 353 8.76 -8.94 5.61
C GLN A 353 9.77 -8.78 4.48
N ALA A 354 9.55 -9.41 3.32
CA ALA A 354 10.37 -9.22 2.14
C ALA A 354 10.33 -7.75 1.66
N HIS A 355 9.15 -7.16 1.54
CA HIS A 355 8.97 -5.75 1.20
C HIS A 355 9.77 -4.81 2.13
N ILE A 356 9.64 -4.96 3.45
CA ILE A 356 10.33 -4.10 4.41
C ILE A 356 11.86 -4.22 4.25
N LEU A 357 12.37 -5.44 4.06
CA LEU A 357 13.79 -5.65 3.86
C LEU A 357 14.28 -5.04 2.54
N VAL A 358 13.58 -5.32 1.44
CA VAL A 358 13.94 -4.91 0.07
C VAL A 358 13.79 -3.40 -0.14
N ALA A 359 12.64 -2.82 0.21
CA ALA A 359 12.29 -1.42 -0.12
C ALA A 359 12.67 -0.40 0.96
N HIS A 360 12.95 -0.80 2.21
CA HIS A 360 13.10 0.14 3.33
C HIS A 360 14.38 -0.01 4.17
N THR A 361 15.30 -0.91 3.82
CA THR A 361 16.60 -1.02 4.52
C THR A 361 17.81 -0.53 3.71
N ALA A 362 17.62 -0.18 2.43
CA ALA A 362 18.65 0.40 1.57
C ALA A 362 18.74 1.94 1.70
N PRO A 363 19.91 2.55 1.40
CA PRO A 363 20.07 4.00 1.39
C PRO A 363 19.48 4.70 0.15
N ARG A 364 19.03 3.95 -0.87
CA ARG A 364 18.41 4.48 -2.11
C ARG A 364 17.15 3.67 -2.47
N PHE A 365 16.13 4.34 -3.02
CA PHE A 365 14.78 3.74 -3.19
C PHE A 365 14.65 2.73 -4.34
N LEU A 366 15.64 2.67 -5.26
CA LEU A 366 15.78 1.62 -6.28
C LEU A 366 16.95 0.67 -6.00
N GLN A 367 17.45 0.63 -4.77
CA GLN A 367 18.46 -0.35 -4.35
C GLN A 367 17.83 -1.36 -3.39
N CYS A 368 18.00 -2.65 -3.66
CA CYS A 368 17.43 -3.70 -2.83
C CYS A 368 18.16 -3.78 -1.48
N GLY A 369 17.46 -3.56 -0.37
CA GLY A 369 18.05 -3.61 0.99
C GLY A 369 18.44 -5.01 1.47
N TRP A 370 18.06 -6.06 0.75
CA TRP A 370 18.52 -7.43 0.99
C TRP A 370 19.84 -7.71 0.27
N CYS A 371 19.84 -7.73 -1.06
CA CYS A 371 20.97 -8.17 -1.88
C CYS A 371 21.91 -7.02 -2.33
N ASN A 372 21.53 -5.76 -2.10
CA ASN A 372 22.23 -4.53 -2.52
C ASN A 372 22.26 -4.26 -4.04
N MET A 373 21.56 -5.05 -4.86
CA MET A 373 21.39 -4.80 -6.31
C MET A 373 20.71 -3.45 -6.59
N ASP A 374 21.12 -2.80 -7.68
CA ASP A 374 20.80 -1.40 -7.98
C ASP A 374 20.07 -1.24 -9.33
N PHE A 375 18.77 -0.92 -9.23
CA PHE A 375 17.85 -0.75 -10.35
C PHE A 375 17.76 0.71 -10.83
N SER A 376 18.58 1.62 -10.28
CA SER A 376 18.70 3.01 -10.77
C SER A 376 19.59 3.16 -12.00
N SER A 377 20.29 2.10 -12.41
CA SER A 377 21.25 2.13 -13.52
C SER A 377 20.68 1.55 -14.82
N GLY A 378 20.95 2.22 -15.95
CA GLY A 378 20.66 1.74 -17.30
C GLY A 378 19.24 1.96 -17.85
N PHE A 379 18.27 2.34 -17.02
CA PHE A 379 16.86 2.47 -17.40
C PHE A 379 16.24 3.82 -17.00
N ALA A 380 15.04 4.13 -17.53
CA ALA A 380 14.21 5.18 -16.96
C ALA A 380 13.76 4.76 -15.54
N PRO A 381 13.59 5.70 -14.58
CA PRO A 381 13.27 5.34 -13.19
C PRO A 381 12.01 4.47 -13.04
N LEU A 382 11.00 4.68 -13.89
CA LEU A 382 9.78 3.88 -13.90
C LEU A 382 10.01 2.43 -14.35
N ASP A 383 10.81 2.22 -15.40
CA ASP A 383 11.17 0.88 -15.87
C ASP A 383 12.00 0.14 -14.82
N GLY A 384 13.00 0.82 -14.25
CA GLY A 384 13.82 0.28 -13.15
C GLY A 384 12.97 -0.09 -11.92
N PHE A 385 11.97 0.73 -11.59
CA PHE A 385 11.01 0.43 -10.52
C PHE A 385 10.09 -0.76 -10.85
N LEU A 386 9.65 -0.91 -12.10
CA LEU A 386 8.86 -2.06 -12.53
C LEU A 386 9.66 -3.38 -12.39
N VAL A 387 10.94 -3.39 -12.77
CA VAL A 387 11.82 -4.56 -12.54
C VAL A 387 12.12 -4.75 -11.05
N PHE A 388 12.29 -3.68 -10.27
CA PHE A 388 12.44 -3.74 -8.81
C PHE A 388 11.25 -4.43 -8.12
N LEU A 389 10.02 -4.24 -8.62
CA LEU A 389 8.84 -4.94 -8.08
C LEU A 389 8.84 -6.44 -8.38
N ASN A 390 9.36 -6.87 -9.54
CA ASN A 390 9.58 -8.29 -9.82
C ASN A 390 10.63 -8.89 -8.86
N HIS A 391 11.68 -8.12 -8.56
CA HIS A 391 12.72 -8.52 -7.61
C HIS A 391 12.22 -8.60 -6.16
N GLU A 392 11.36 -7.67 -5.74
CA GLU A 392 10.66 -7.67 -4.45
C GLU A 392 9.76 -8.91 -4.31
N HIS A 393 9.03 -9.28 -5.37
CA HIS A 393 8.27 -10.53 -5.47
C HIS A 393 9.17 -11.77 -5.42
N ASN A 394 10.31 -11.77 -6.11
CA ASN A 394 11.25 -12.88 -6.06
C ASN A 394 11.79 -13.11 -4.64
N HIS A 395 12.10 -12.05 -3.90
CA HIS A 395 12.48 -12.14 -2.48
C HIS A 395 11.31 -12.51 -1.54
N ALA A 396 10.06 -12.19 -1.89
CA ALA A 396 8.90 -12.71 -1.16
C ALA A 396 8.77 -14.24 -1.31
N ARG A 397 9.13 -14.81 -2.47
CA ARG A 397 9.16 -16.27 -2.70
C ARG A 397 10.23 -16.97 -1.85
N ASP A 398 11.37 -16.33 -1.60
CA ASP A 398 12.41 -16.87 -0.71
C ASP A 398 11.87 -17.05 0.73
N LEU A 399 11.10 -16.08 1.23
CA LEU A 399 10.47 -16.17 2.56
C LEU A 399 9.23 -17.09 2.57
N HIS A 400 8.50 -17.20 1.45
CA HIS A 400 7.42 -18.18 1.27
C HIS A 400 7.95 -19.62 1.39
N ALA A 401 9.14 -19.92 0.85
CA ALA A 401 9.77 -21.23 1.03
C ALA A 401 9.98 -21.56 2.51
N VAL A 402 10.52 -20.62 3.30
CA VAL A 402 10.68 -20.79 4.75
C VAL A 402 9.32 -20.90 5.46
N ALA A 403 8.29 -20.17 5.03
CA ALA A 403 6.95 -20.31 5.56
C ALA A 403 6.36 -21.72 5.34
N LEU A 404 6.60 -22.34 4.18
CA LEU A 404 6.20 -23.73 3.91
C LEU A 404 6.96 -24.75 4.76
N GLU A 405 8.29 -24.59 4.91
CA GLU A 405 9.13 -25.43 5.77
C GLU A 405 8.70 -25.38 7.24
N LEU A 406 8.22 -24.22 7.71
CA LEU A 406 7.70 -24.02 9.06
C LEU A 406 6.21 -24.38 9.22
N HIS A 407 5.55 -24.83 8.14
CA HIS A 407 4.10 -25.09 8.08
C HIS A 407 3.24 -23.85 8.44
N MET A 408 3.73 -22.67 8.08
CA MET A 408 3.13 -21.34 8.24
C MET A 408 2.44 -20.85 6.94
N THR A 409 2.16 -21.76 6.00
CA THR A 409 1.24 -21.62 4.88
C THR A 409 1.07 -22.98 4.20
N ALA A 410 0.01 -23.14 3.39
CA ALA A 410 -0.18 -24.27 2.48
C ALA A 410 -0.30 -23.84 1.00
N GLU A 411 -0.14 -22.54 0.70
CA GLU A 411 -0.20 -22.04 -0.68
C GLU A 411 1.08 -22.38 -1.44
N ALA A 412 0.95 -22.71 -2.73
CA ALA A 412 2.09 -22.97 -3.59
C ALA A 412 2.90 -21.69 -3.84
N ILE A 413 4.23 -21.80 -3.83
CA ILE A 413 5.11 -20.66 -4.15
C ILE A 413 4.80 -20.18 -5.58
N PRO A 414 4.47 -18.90 -5.80
CA PRO A 414 4.18 -18.40 -7.14
C PRO A 414 5.41 -18.49 -8.06
N PRO A 415 5.24 -18.45 -9.39
CA PRO A 415 6.37 -18.44 -10.31
C PRO A 415 7.29 -17.23 -10.08
N ALA A 416 8.57 -17.42 -10.38
CA ALA A 416 9.52 -16.31 -10.43
C ALA A 416 9.12 -15.32 -11.54
N LEU A 417 9.33 -14.02 -11.29
CA LEU A 417 9.21 -12.99 -12.31
C LEU A 417 10.62 -12.62 -12.83
N PRO A 418 10.80 -12.27 -14.10
CA PRO A 418 12.11 -11.83 -14.59
C PRO A 418 12.50 -10.51 -13.93
N ASP A 419 13.62 -10.49 -13.22
CA ASP A 419 14.21 -9.30 -12.58
C ASP A 419 15.53 -8.87 -13.22
N ASP A 420 15.84 -9.41 -14.41
CA ASP A 420 16.86 -8.88 -15.29
C ASP A 420 16.47 -7.50 -15.83
N LEU A 421 17.45 -6.62 -16.03
CA LEU A 421 17.23 -5.26 -16.55
C LEU A 421 16.96 -5.31 -18.07
N SER A 422 15.78 -5.78 -18.46
CA SER A 422 15.31 -5.96 -19.83
C SER A 422 13.89 -5.43 -20.06
N LYS A 423 13.47 -5.34 -21.33
CA LYS A 423 12.10 -4.90 -21.69
C LYS A 423 11.08 -5.99 -21.41
N GLU A 424 11.54 -7.23 -21.45
CA GLU A 424 10.81 -8.45 -21.18
C GLU A 424 10.41 -8.51 -19.69
N ALA A 425 11.32 -8.16 -18.78
CA ALA A 425 11.05 -7.99 -17.35
C ALA A 425 10.04 -6.86 -17.06
N VAL A 426 10.23 -5.68 -17.67
CA VAL A 426 9.28 -4.54 -17.55
C VAL A 426 7.88 -4.94 -18.02
N LYS A 427 7.79 -5.68 -19.14
CA LYS A 427 6.51 -6.20 -19.65
C LYS A 427 5.88 -7.26 -18.72
N ALA A 428 6.69 -8.09 -18.08
CA ALA A 428 6.22 -9.05 -17.09
C ALA A 428 5.66 -8.34 -15.83
N ALA A 429 6.32 -7.29 -15.36
CA ALA A 429 5.87 -6.47 -14.24
C ALA A 429 4.50 -5.82 -14.52
N LEU A 430 4.34 -5.18 -15.69
CA LEU A 430 3.06 -4.60 -16.10
C LEU A 430 1.94 -5.65 -16.22
N LYS A 431 2.25 -6.86 -16.70
CA LYS A 431 1.29 -7.99 -16.73
C LYS A 431 0.89 -8.43 -15.32
N ALA A 432 1.84 -8.51 -14.38
CA ALA A 432 1.55 -8.87 -12.98
C ALA A 432 0.65 -7.82 -12.30
N LEU A 433 0.91 -6.53 -12.54
CA LEU A 433 0.13 -5.41 -12.00
C LEU A 433 -1.31 -5.35 -12.56
N GLY A 434 -1.49 -5.60 -13.87
CA GLY A 434 -2.82 -5.60 -14.52
C GLY A 434 -3.74 -6.76 -14.14
N GLY A 435 -3.23 -7.73 -13.38
CA GLY A 435 -3.98 -8.85 -12.83
C GLY A 435 -3.92 -10.11 -13.71
N GLY A 436 -3.07 -11.06 -13.31
CA GLY A 436 -3.14 -12.45 -13.76
C GLY A 436 -4.30 -13.18 -13.08
N GLY A 437 -5.54 -12.98 -13.57
CA GLY A 437 -6.67 -13.85 -13.22
C GLY A 437 -6.48 -15.22 -13.86
N GLY A 438 -6.63 -16.28 -13.07
CA GLY A 438 -6.54 -17.66 -13.54
C GLY A 438 -7.85 -18.13 -14.17
N ASP A 439 -7.96 -17.95 -15.49
CA ASP A 439 -8.87 -18.68 -16.37
C ASP A 439 -8.12 -18.93 -17.70
N GLU A 440 -7.71 -20.17 -17.97
CA GLU A 440 -7.16 -20.55 -19.28
C GLU A 440 -8.30 -20.96 -20.24
N GLU A 441 -8.08 -20.68 -21.53
CA GLU A 441 -8.84 -21.21 -22.68
C GLU A 441 -10.39 -21.08 -22.67
N ALA A 442 -10.89 -19.86 -22.87
CA ALA A 442 -12.20 -19.67 -23.51
C ALA A 442 -12.28 -18.42 -24.42
N ASN A 443 -11.71 -18.53 -25.63
CA ASN A 443 -12.37 -18.30 -26.93
C ASN A 443 -11.47 -17.60 -27.98
N SER A 444 -11.06 -18.35 -29.02
CA SER A 444 -10.13 -17.88 -30.07
C SER A 444 -10.86 -17.08 -31.18
N GLY A 445 -11.32 -15.87 -30.82
CA GLY A 445 -12.04 -14.92 -31.67
C GLY A 445 -11.26 -14.41 -32.90
N LYS A 446 -11.27 -15.21 -33.96
CA LYS A 446 -10.48 -15.12 -35.20
C LYS A 446 -10.71 -13.87 -36.08
N SER A 447 -10.15 -12.72 -35.70
CA SER A 447 -10.14 -11.51 -36.54
C SER A 447 -8.97 -11.50 -37.55
N LYS A 448 -9.29 -11.52 -38.86
CA LYS A 448 -8.30 -11.45 -39.95
C LYS A 448 -8.00 -10.01 -40.35
N SER A 449 -6.89 -9.43 -39.89
CA SER A 449 -6.27 -8.30 -40.59
C SER A 449 -5.50 -8.81 -41.82
N LYS A 450 -6.09 -8.64 -43.01
CA LYS A 450 -5.31 -8.64 -44.26
C LYS A 450 -4.68 -7.27 -44.39
N ASP A 451 -3.35 -7.18 -44.32
CA ASP A 451 -2.66 -6.06 -44.95
C ASP A 451 -1.52 -6.53 -45.84
N LYS A 452 -1.35 -5.84 -46.97
CA LYS A 452 -0.77 -6.44 -48.18
C LYS A 452 0.56 -5.79 -48.51
N SER A 453 1.64 -6.36 -47.99
CA SER A 453 3.00 -5.94 -48.30
C SER A 453 3.26 -5.91 -49.80
N LYS A 454 3.79 -4.78 -50.29
CA LYS A 454 4.31 -4.66 -51.65
C LYS A 454 5.50 -3.71 -51.68
N SER A 455 6.68 -4.29 -51.47
CA SER A 455 7.95 -3.59 -51.69
C SER A 455 8.15 -3.28 -53.18
N LYS A 456 8.85 -2.19 -53.46
CA LYS A 456 9.66 -2.06 -54.68
C LYS A 456 10.83 -1.11 -54.45
N ASP A 457 12.03 -1.66 -54.52
CA ASP A 457 13.30 -0.94 -54.46
C ASP A 457 13.75 -0.58 -55.89
N SER A 458 14.36 0.59 -56.08
CA SER A 458 15.07 0.96 -57.32
C SER A 458 16.12 2.07 -57.11
N LYS A 459 17.06 1.82 -56.19
CA LYS A 459 18.41 2.39 -56.11
C LYS A 459 19.03 2.85 -57.46
N VAL A 460 19.40 4.14 -57.57
CA VAL A 460 20.40 4.66 -58.54
C VAL A 460 21.32 5.67 -57.86
N LYS A 461 22.61 5.70 -58.22
CA LYS A 461 23.65 6.56 -57.62
C LYS A 461 24.62 7.07 -58.71
N ALA A 462 24.75 8.38 -58.90
CA ALA A 462 25.82 9.04 -59.68
C ALA A 462 25.78 10.58 -59.46
N SER A 463 26.81 11.40 -59.72
CA SER A 463 28.27 11.32 -59.51
C SER A 463 28.94 12.56 -60.13
N LYS A 464 29.47 13.51 -59.32
CA LYS A 464 30.49 14.56 -59.65
C LYS A 464 30.61 15.53 -58.44
N SER A 465 31.73 16.04 -57.90
CA SER A 465 33.20 15.97 -58.11
C SER A 465 33.89 17.30 -58.55
N LYS A 466 34.40 18.09 -57.57
CA LYS A 466 35.59 18.99 -57.56
C LYS A 466 35.52 19.91 -56.31
N LYS A 467 36.56 20.00 -55.46
CA LYS A 467 37.72 20.93 -55.45
C LYS A 467 37.33 22.40 -55.17
N ASN A 468 38.06 23.18 -54.35
CA ASN A 468 39.38 23.00 -53.71
C ASN A 468 39.57 23.86 -52.42
N ASP A 469 40.63 23.57 -51.65
CA ASP A 469 41.44 24.42 -50.73
C ASP A 469 40.81 25.60 -49.93
N SER A 470 41.11 25.77 -48.64
CA SER A 470 42.44 26.22 -48.19
C SER A 470 42.77 25.98 -46.70
N SER A 471 44.06 25.98 -46.37
CA SER A 471 44.68 25.44 -45.15
C SER A 471 45.10 26.45 -44.08
N LYS A 472 45.09 26.02 -42.79
CA LYS A 472 46.11 26.22 -41.69
C LYS A 472 45.45 26.07 -40.30
N GLY A 473 46.10 25.61 -39.23
CA GLY A 473 47.41 24.93 -39.13
C GLY A 473 48.23 25.28 -37.87
N GLY A 474 48.35 24.35 -36.90
CA GLY A 474 49.24 24.47 -35.72
C GLY A 474 48.68 23.76 -34.47
N LYS A 475 48.96 22.48 -34.20
CA LYS A 475 50.18 21.88 -33.59
C LYS A 475 50.45 22.28 -32.12
N SER A 476 50.25 21.30 -31.24
CA SER A 476 50.72 21.25 -29.85
C SER A 476 52.11 20.59 -29.73
N LYS A 477 52.86 20.94 -28.67
CA LYS A 477 53.96 20.15 -28.06
C LYS A 477 54.47 20.87 -26.79
N GLY A 478 54.91 20.11 -25.79
CA GLY A 478 55.57 20.65 -24.58
C GLY A 478 55.38 19.74 -23.36
N SER A 479 56.45 19.19 -22.80
CA SER A 479 56.40 18.28 -21.65
C SER A 479 57.71 18.30 -20.85
N LYS A 480 57.61 17.88 -19.57
CA LYS A 480 58.69 17.52 -18.63
C LYS A 480 59.48 18.66 -17.94
N LYS A 481 59.09 18.87 -16.67
CA LYS A 481 59.86 18.60 -15.42
C LYS A 481 61.20 19.31 -15.13
N LYS A 482 61.27 19.77 -13.86
CA LYS A 482 62.44 19.93 -12.97
C LYS A 482 63.47 21.02 -13.28
N LYS A 483 63.60 21.95 -12.33
CA LYS A 483 64.41 21.62 -11.15
C LYS A 483 63.49 21.40 -9.95
#